data_AF-A0A955ISA6-F1
#
_entry.id   AF-A0A955ISA6-F1
#
_cell.length_a   1.000
_cell.length_b   1.000
_cell.length_c   1.000
_cell.angle_alpha   90.00
_cell.angle_beta   90.00
_cell.angle_gamma   90.00
#
_symmetry.space_group_name_H-M   'P 1'
#
loop_
_entity.id
_entity.type
_entity.pdbx_description
1 polymer ?
#
loop_
_entity_poly.entity_id
_entity_poly.type
_entity_poly.pdbx_seq_one_letter_code
_entity_poly.pdbx_strand_id
1 'polypeptide(L)'
;HEANMYLNSRHVDIRPERLFAEEIDPRTVECEDIGNDQEKLRLHWFECIRERKQTFSTVELGLKVMFIVDLATRSMWDGRAYTFDPATMKASAV
;
A
#
# COMPACT_ATOMS: atom_id res chain seq x y z
N HIS A 1 0.44 -1.58 -16.39
CA HIS A 1 0.58 -0.30 -15.66
C HIS A 1 -0.72 0.47 -15.94
N GLU A 2 -1.79 0.17 -15.20
CA GLU A 2 -3.15 0.64 -15.57
C GLU A 2 -3.56 1.92 -14.84
N ALA A 3 -3.01 2.12 -13.63
CA ALA A 3 -3.21 3.30 -12.81
C ALA A 3 -1.98 3.59 -11.94
N ASN A 4 -1.82 4.86 -11.56
CA ASN A 4 -0.81 5.38 -10.66
C ASN A 4 -1.40 5.67 -9.28
N MET A 5 -0.66 5.32 -8.22
CA MET A 5 -1.02 5.61 -6.84
C MET A 5 -0.15 6.74 -6.29
N TYR A 6 -0.78 7.78 -5.73
CA TYR A 6 -0.12 8.92 -5.11
C TYR A 6 -0.34 8.93 -3.60
N LEU A 7 0.76 9.04 -2.85
CA LEU A 7 0.81 8.99 -1.38
C LEU A 7 1.27 10.33 -0.76
N ASN A 8 1.08 11.44 -1.46
CA ASN A 8 1.56 12.78 -1.07
C ASN A 8 0.70 13.42 0.05
N SER A 9 -0.56 13.01 0.19
CA SER A 9 -1.50 13.61 1.13
C SER A 9 -1.88 12.62 2.25
N ARG A 10 -2.74 13.06 3.17
CA ARG A 10 -3.44 12.19 4.13
C ARG A 10 -4.21 11.06 3.42
N HIS A 11 -4.57 11.27 2.16
CA HIS A 11 -5.33 10.34 1.32
C HIS A 11 -4.47 9.67 0.27
N VAL A 12 -4.97 8.54 -0.21
CA VAL A 12 -4.38 7.83 -1.34
C VAL A 12 -5.19 8.15 -2.59
N ASP A 13 -4.57 8.80 -3.57
CA ASP A 13 -5.19 9.07 -4.86
C ASP A 13 -4.75 8.01 -5.87
N ILE A 14 -5.72 7.37 -6.52
CA ILE A 14 -5.52 6.41 -7.60
C ILE A 14 -5.99 7.06 -8.89
N ARG A 15 -5.08 7.24 -9.85
CA ARG A 15 -5.38 7.86 -11.15
C ARG A 15 -5.05 6.91 -12.29
N PRO A 16 -6.00 6.60 -13.19
CA PRO A 16 -5.74 5.76 -14.35
C PRO A 16 -4.70 6.38 -15.28
N GLU A 17 -3.96 5.56 -16.00
CA GLU A 17 -3.19 6.08 -17.13
C GLU A 17 -4.11 6.48 -18.29
N ARG A 18 -3.61 7.34 -19.18
CA ARG A 18 -4.39 7.85 -20.32
C ARG A 18 -5.05 6.76 -21.15
N LEU A 19 -4.43 5.59 -21.28
CA LEU A 19 -4.96 4.47 -22.06
C LEU A 19 -6.13 3.74 -21.38
N PHE A 20 -6.29 3.89 -20.06
CA PHE A 20 -7.31 3.19 -19.26
C PHE A 20 -8.32 4.15 -18.63
N ALA A 21 -8.24 5.45 -18.95
CA ALA A 21 -9.07 6.49 -18.36
C ALA A 21 -10.56 6.40 -18.72
N GLU A 22 -10.90 5.66 -19.78
CA GLU A 22 -12.30 5.37 -20.15
C GLU A 22 -12.86 4.14 -19.42
N GLU A 23 -12.01 3.29 -18.86
CA GLU A 23 -12.38 2.01 -18.21
C GLU A 23 -12.30 2.06 -16.68
N ILE A 24 -11.40 2.89 -16.14
CA ILE A 24 -11.11 2.98 -14.72
C ILE A 24 -11.38 4.41 -14.25
N ASP A 25 -12.31 4.56 -13.32
CA ASP A 25 -12.57 5.86 -12.70
C ASP A 25 -11.45 6.23 -11.70
N PRO A 26 -10.98 7.49 -11.70
CA PRO A 26 -10.09 7.98 -10.66
C PRO A 26 -10.79 7.91 -9.30
N ARG A 27 -10.05 7.45 -8.28
CA ARG A 27 -10.58 7.27 -6.93
C ARG A 27 -9.64 7.85 -5.88
N THR A 28 -10.22 8.53 -4.90
CA THR A 28 -9.54 8.88 -3.66
C THR A 28 -9.98 7.92 -2.56
N VAL A 29 -9.02 7.33 -1.86
CA VAL A 29 -9.27 6.58 -0.63
C VAL A 29 -9.13 7.57 0.52
N GLU A 30 -10.28 7.94 1.06
CA GLU A 30 -10.37 8.76 2.26
C GLU A 30 -9.84 7.96 3.45
N CYS A 31 -8.85 8.52 4.13
CA CYS A 31 -8.24 7.94 5.32
C CYS A 31 -8.76 8.73 6.50
N GLU A 32 -9.29 8.05 7.52
CA GLU A 32 -9.78 8.72 8.72
C GLU A 32 -8.66 9.57 9.36
N ASP A 33 -8.99 10.79 9.77
CA ASP A 33 -8.05 11.57 10.57
C ASP A 33 -8.04 11.03 12.00
N ILE A 34 -6.99 10.30 12.33
CA ILE A 34 -6.78 9.76 13.65
C ILE A 34 -5.94 10.72 14.53
N GLY A 35 -5.69 11.96 14.13
CA GLY A 35 -4.87 12.89 14.89
C GLY A 35 -3.42 12.43 14.97
N ASN A 36 -2.84 12.35 16.18
CA ASN A 36 -1.47 11.85 16.37
C ASN A 36 -1.42 10.32 16.20
N ASP A 37 -1.24 9.89 14.95
CA ASP A 37 -1.12 8.51 14.52
C ASP A 37 -0.04 7.74 15.31
N GLN A 38 1.12 8.35 15.54
CA GLN A 38 2.23 7.71 16.24
C GLN A 38 1.89 7.42 17.71
N GLU A 39 1.24 8.36 18.41
CA GLU A 39 0.79 8.13 19.78
C GLU A 39 -0.32 7.07 19.84
N LYS A 40 -1.28 7.12 18.93
CA LYS A 40 -2.35 6.12 18.86
C LYS A 40 -1.82 4.72 18.60
N LEU A 41 -0.86 4.57 17.68
CA LEU A 41 -0.23 3.28 17.40
C LEU A 41 0.56 2.75 18.60
N ARG A 42 1.23 3.63 19.37
CA ARG A 42 1.92 3.24 20.62
C ARG A 42 0.95 2.77 21.70
N LEU A 43 -0.14 3.52 21.92
CA LEU A 43 -1.18 3.14 22.88
C LEU A 43 -1.83 1.81 22.49
N HIS A 44 -2.20 1.66 21.21
CA HIS A 44 -2.77 0.44 20.68
C HIS A 44 -1.84 -0.77 20.87
N TRP A 45 -0.53 -0.59 20.73
CA TRP A 45 0.44 -1.65 21.00
C TRP A 45 0.40 -2.14 22.45
N PHE A 46 0.33 -1.23 23.42
CA PHE A 46 0.19 -1.59 24.83
C PHE A 46 -1.14 -2.30 25.13
N GLU A 47 -2.23 -1.85 24.51
CA GLU A 47 -3.54 -2.52 24.60
C GLU A 47 -3.48 -3.95 24.07
N CYS A 48 -2.83 -4.16 22.92
CA CYS A 48 -2.65 -5.49 22.32
C CYS A 48 -1.89 -6.44 23.25
N ILE A 49 -0.83 -5.95 23.91
CA ILE A 49 -0.08 -6.73 24.90
C ILE A 49 -0.98 -7.14 26.07
N ARG A 50 -1.76 -6.19 26.60
CA ARG A 50 -2.62 -6.41 27.76
C ARG A 50 -3.78 -7.36 27.46
N GLU A 51 -4.40 -7.21 26.30
CA GLU A 51 -5.61 -7.93 25.91
C GLU A 51 -5.35 -9.16 25.05
N ARG A 52 -4.08 -9.41 24.70
CA ARG A 52 -3.65 -10.48 23.79
C ARG A 52 -4.36 -10.40 22.43
N LYS A 53 -4.38 -9.20 21.85
CA LYS A 53 -4.96 -8.92 20.53
C LYS A 53 -3.87 -8.70 19.47
N GLN A 54 -4.24 -8.88 18.21
CA GLN A 54 -3.37 -8.60 17.07
C GLN A 54 -3.20 -7.07 16.90
N THR A 55 -1.97 -6.62 16.70
CA THR A 55 -1.65 -5.21 16.39
C THR A 55 -1.99 -4.86 14.95
N PHE A 56 -2.37 -3.61 14.69
CA PHE A 56 -2.51 -3.09 13.32
C PHE A 56 -1.19 -3.18 12.52
N SER A 57 -0.06 -2.90 13.16
CA SER A 57 1.26 -2.85 12.51
C SER A 57 1.96 -4.21 12.55
N THR A 58 1.40 -5.19 11.83
CA THR A 58 1.95 -6.55 11.78
C THR A 58 3.23 -6.63 10.93
N VAL A 59 4.05 -7.66 11.19
CA VAL A 59 5.22 -7.97 10.35
C VAL A 59 4.82 -8.23 8.89
N GLU A 60 3.68 -8.93 8.68
CA GLU A 60 3.16 -9.21 7.35
C GLU A 60 2.80 -7.94 6.58
N LEU A 61 2.17 -6.97 7.26
CA LEU A 61 1.85 -5.67 6.65
C LEU A 61 3.13 -4.92 6.27
N GLY A 62 4.11 -4.87 7.17
CA GLY A 62 5.41 -4.24 6.89
C GLY A 62 6.12 -4.89 5.70
N LEU A 63 6.09 -6.22 5.62
CA LEU A 63 6.66 -6.98 4.50
C LEU A 63 5.97 -6.63 3.17
N LYS A 64 4.63 -6.58 3.14
CA LYS A 64 3.87 -6.20 1.95
C LYS A 64 4.23 -4.80 1.46
N VAL A 65 4.35 -3.82 2.37
CA VAL A 65 4.77 -2.46 2.03
C VAL A 65 6.17 -2.46 1.39
N MET A 66 7.12 -3.19 1.98
CA MET A 66 8.47 -3.28 1.43
C MET A 66 8.51 -3.93 0.04
N PHE A 67 7.71 -4.97 -0.20
CA PHE A 67 7.58 -5.57 -1.53
C PHE A 67 7.01 -4.59 -2.56
N ILE A 68 5.99 -3.82 -2.20
CA ILE A 68 5.41 -2.81 -3.10
C ILE A 68 6.48 -1.78 -3.49
N VAL A 69 7.27 -1.30 -2.53
CA VAL A 69 8.35 -0.34 -2.80
C VAL A 69 9.44 -0.93 -3.69
N ASP A 70 9.86 -2.19 -3.45
CA ASP A 70 10.85 -2.88 -4.30
C ASP A 70 10.34 -3.03 -5.74
N LEU A 71 9.11 -3.49 -5.94
CA LEU A 71 8.52 -3.65 -7.27
C LEU A 71 8.30 -2.31 -7.99
N ALA A 72 7.85 -1.28 -7.28
CA ALA A 72 7.74 0.07 -7.83
C ALA A 72 9.11 0.62 -8.27
N THR A 73 10.15 0.37 -7.47
CA THR A 73 11.52 0.77 -7.81
C THR A 73 12.00 0.04 -9.05
N ARG A 74 11.81 -1.28 -9.14
CA ARG A 74 12.17 -2.06 -10.35
C ARG A 74 11.46 -1.54 -11.58
N SER A 75 10.14 -1.37 -11.48
CA SER A 75 9.28 -0.83 -12.54
C SER A 75 9.80 0.51 -13.07
N MET A 76 10.24 1.40 -12.18
CA MET A 76 10.82 2.69 -12.55
C MET A 76 12.15 2.55 -13.31
N TRP A 77 12.96 1.53 -12.98
CA TRP A 77 14.29 1.34 -13.57
C TRP A 77 14.26 0.63 -14.92
N ASP A 78 13.39 -0.36 -15.10
CA ASP A 78 13.32 -1.19 -16.30
C ASP A 78 12.12 -0.89 -17.21
N GLY A 79 11.22 0.01 -16.77
CA GLY A 79 10.08 0.48 -17.55
C GLY A 79 8.98 -0.56 -17.75
N ARG A 80 8.93 -1.61 -16.92
CA ARG A 80 7.92 -2.69 -17.01
C ARG A 80 6.96 -2.66 -15.83
N ALA A 81 5.75 -3.17 -16.03
CA ALA A 81 4.86 -3.43 -14.91
C ALA A 81 5.27 -4.73 -14.22
N TYR A 82 4.97 -4.85 -12.94
CA TYR A 82 5.22 -6.06 -12.16
C TYR A 82 3.96 -6.53 -11.47
N THR A 83 3.75 -7.85 -11.47
CA THR A 83 2.72 -8.52 -10.69
C THR A 83 3.35 -9.46 -9.68
N PHE A 84 2.66 -9.66 -8.55
CA PHE A 84 3.07 -10.57 -7.48
C PHE A 84 2.01 -11.64 -7.27
N ASP A 85 2.41 -12.90 -7.35
CA ASP A 85 1.56 -14.04 -7.03
C ASP A 85 1.80 -14.49 -5.58
N PRO A 86 0.83 -14.27 -4.66
CA PRO A 86 0.97 -14.67 -3.27
C PRO A 86 0.95 -16.18 -3.05
N ALA A 87 0.41 -16.98 -3.99
CA ALA A 87 0.40 -18.44 -3.87
C ALA A 87 1.79 -19.04 -4.12
N THR A 88 2.54 -18.47 -5.06
CA THR A 88 3.89 -18.94 -5.41
C THR A 88 5.01 -18.08 -4.81
N MET A 89 4.68 -16.95 -4.19
CA MET A 89 5.61 -15.96 -3.63
C MET A 89 6.60 -15.42 -4.68
N LYS A 90 6.14 -15.25 -5.93
CA LYS A 90 6.97 -14.81 -7.05
C LYS A 90 6.45 -13.50 -7.64
N ALA A 91 7.39 -12.63 -8.00
CA ALA A 91 7.12 -11.47 -8.83
C ALA A 91 7.51 -11.76 -10.29
N SER A 92 6.74 -11.24 -11.23
CA SER A 92 7.01 -11.35 -12.67
C SER A 92 6.67 -10.04 -13.38
N ALA A 93 7.41 -9.75 -14.45
CA ALA A 93 7.11 -8.62 -15.31
C ALA A 93 5.88 -8.91 -16.17
N VAL A 94 5.06 -7.88 -16.39
CA VAL A 94 3.85 -7.89 -17.22
C VAL A 94 4.00 -6.88 -18.35
#